data_AF-A0AAV0VVS2-F1
#
_entry.id   AF-A0AAV0VVS2-F1
#
_cell.length_a   1.000
_cell.length_b   1.000
_cell.length_c   1.000
_cell.angle_alpha   90.00
_cell.angle_beta   90.00
_cell.angle_gamma   90.00
#
_symmetry.space_group_name_H-M   'P 1'
#
loop_
_entity.id
_entity.type
_entity.pdbx_description
1 polymer ?
#
loop_
_entity_poly.entity_id
_entity_poly.type
_entity_poly.pdbx_seq_one_letter_code
_entity_poly.pdbx_strand_id
1 'polypeptide(L)'
;MNHFHELLSDKSKFCHQIECLITSIDQINNDPIVKERLEKLKHSIESCVENCGRVYIFGSRMYGIAKDDSDVDLYFDTGDCFSGKISDDYTRQLQLIDLFVKAANKEFIGLEIMTETRIPIVRFTHDSTNFNCDLQFRSGLAVLNSDLIKLYLSMDERVRWVVIAVKHWAVSFQLLCDDFSTYSLIWLVLYVMMQYKIVPPIIDLWRMHQKHAPIYTEGWDTRICFNYDQLKPKKSSKSSLSKLELLRYVFEFYSESNSIRLQKYVLCTVLGEILPKKTFYSTFISKVNAMGNYQCQIEKFEKCETLINTNFGSFNRIELQNPLKLCNNVIPWLSDTNMNLFIDLCTKSANSM
;
A
#
# COMPACT_ATOMS: atom_id res chain seq x y z
N MET A 1 -1.26 11.64 -27.46
CA MET A 1 -0.14 12.61 -27.46
C MET A 1 -0.56 14.00 -27.00
N ASN A 2 -1.67 14.60 -27.50
CA ASN A 2 -2.10 15.95 -27.06
C ASN A 2 -2.39 16.07 -25.56
N HIS A 3 -3.07 15.09 -24.95
CA HIS A 3 -3.37 15.11 -23.50
C HIS A 3 -2.12 15.00 -22.61
N PHE A 4 -1.05 14.39 -23.12
CA PHE A 4 0.21 14.22 -22.37
C PHE A 4 0.93 15.55 -22.19
N HIS A 5 1.06 16.32 -23.27
CA HIS A 5 1.64 17.65 -23.21
C HIS A 5 0.81 18.58 -22.33
N GLU A 6 -0.52 18.50 -22.35
CA GLU A 6 -1.38 19.38 -21.54
C GLU A 6 -1.22 19.19 -20.02
N LEU A 7 -0.95 17.97 -19.53
CA LEU A 7 -0.95 17.70 -18.09
C LEU A 7 0.30 18.27 -17.38
N LEU A 8 1.49 18.07 -17.96
CA LEU A 8 2.76 18.43 -17.31
C LEU A 8 3.49 19.62 -17.97
N SER A 9 3.01 20.17 -19.09
CA SER A 9 3.66 21.33 -19.74
C SER A 9 3.57 22.62 -18.92
N ASP A 10 2.43 22.87 -18.28
CA ASP A 10 2.25 24.00 -17.38
C ASP A 10 2.38 23.52 -15.92
N LYS A 11 3.61 23.58 -15.42
CA LYS A 11 3.95 23.17 -14.04
C LYS A 11 3.14 23.94 -12.99
N SER A 12 2.84 25.22 -13.24
CA SER A 12 2.09 26.06 -12.29
C SER A 12 0.64 25.58 -12.20
N LYS A 13 0.02 25.37 -13.37
CA LYS A 13 -1.34 24.82 -13.46
C LYS A 13 -1.43 23.42 -12.85
N PHE A 14 -0.47 22.54 -13.13
CA PHE A 14 -0.42 21.21 -12.54
C PHE A 14 -0.32 21.27 -11.01
N CYS A 15 0.60 22.08 -10.47
CA CYS A 15 0.71 22.26 -9.02
C CYS A 15 -0.59 22.76 -8.42
N HIS A 16 -1.23 23.75 -9.03
CA HIS A 16 -2.52 24.28 -8.58
C HIS A 16 -3.61 23.19 -8.57
N GLN A 17 -3.67 22.34 -9.59
CA GLN A 17 -4.59 21.20 -9.64
C GLN A 17 -4.35 20.22 -8.48
N ILE A 18 -3.09 19.90 -8.17
CA ILE A 18 -2.75 19.01 -7.05
C ILE A 18 -3.14 19.65 -5.71
N GLU A 19 -2.89 20.93 -5.50
CA GLU A 19 -3.29 21.61 -4.25
C GLU A 19 -4.83 21.67 -4.08
N CYS A 20 -5.57 21.89 -5.18
CA CYS A 20 -7.03 21.81 -5.17
C CYS A 20 -7.53 20.39 -4.85
N LEU A 21 -6.90 19.36 -5.43
CA LEU A 21 -7.22 17.96 -5.12
C LEU A 21 -6.93 17.63 -3.65
N ILE A 22 -5.80 18.06 -3.11
CA ILE A 22 -5.44 17.89 -1.70
C ILE A 22 -6.49 18.55 -0.80
N THR A 23 -6.88 19.79 -1.12
CA THR A 23 -7.90 20.52 -0.35
C THR A 23 -9.23 19.78 -0.34
N SER A 24 -9.68 19.28 -1.49
CA SER A 24 -10.90 18.48 -1.60
C SER A 24 -10.81 17.18 -0.80
N ILE A 25 -9.69 16.45 -0.92
CA ILE A 25 -9.43 15.24 -0.13
C ILE A 25 -9.48 15.56 1.37
N ASP A 26 -8.87 16.68 1.80
CA ASP A 26 -8.85 17.07 3.22
C ASP A 26 -10.24 17.46 3.74
N GLN A 27 -11.07 18.10 2.94
CA GLN A 27 -12.46 18.36 3.29
C GLN A 27 -13.22 17.05 3.55
N ILE A 28 -13.10 16.09 2.64
CA ILE A 28 -13.80 14.79 2.72
C ILE A 28 -13.32 13.96 3.90
N ASN A 29 -12.01 13.84 4.09
CA ASN A 29 -11.44 13.02 5.17
C ASN A 29 -11.64 13.64 6.56
N ASN A 30 -11.86 14.96 6.64
CA ASN A 30 -12.15 15.65 7.89
C ASN A 30 -13.64 15.84 8.16
N ASP A 31 -14.51 15.64 7.17
CA ASP A 31 -15.97 15.82 7.26
C ASP A 31 -16.56 14.94 8.38
N PRO A 32 -17.19 15.53 9.41
CA PRO A 32 -17.83 14.77 10.48
C PRO A 32 -18.96 13.84 9.98
N ILE A 33 -19.67 14.22 8.93
CA ILE A 33 -20.76 13.42 8.34
C ILE A 33 -20.19 12.16 7.70
N VAL A 34 -19.07 12.27 6.98
CA VAL A 34 -18.38 11.10 6.41
C VAL A 34 -17.91 10.16 7.52
N LYS A 35 -17.35 10.69 8.61
CA LYS A 35 -16.93 9.89 9.78
C LYS A 35 -18.11 9.18 10.44
N GLU A 36 -19.24 9.86 10.63
CA GLU A 36 -20.47 9.28 11.15
C GLU A 36 -21.00 8.15 10.25
N ARG A 37 -21.02 8.36 8.93
CA ARG A 37 -21.41 7.34 7.95
C ARG A 37 -20.50 6.10 8.01
N LEU A 38 -19.18 6.28 8.18
CA LEU A 38 -18.23 5.16 8.30
C LEU A 38 -18.46 4.37 9.60
N GLU A 39 -18.72 5.04 10.72
CA GLU A 39 -19.05 4.36 11.98
C GLU A 39 -20.40 3.64 11.91
N LYS A 40 -21.39 4.25 11.24
CA LYS A 40 -22.68 3.60 10.97
C LYS A 40 -22.52 2.33 10.15
N LEU A 41 -21.72 2.37 9.08
CA LEU A 41 -21.40 1.20 8.25
C LEU A 41 -20.78 0.08 9.10
N LYS A 42 -19.80 0.39 9.95
CA LYS A 42 -19.19 -0.60 10.84
C LYS A 42 -20.22 -1.23 11.77
N HIS A 43 -21.05 -0.41 12.42
CA HIS A 43 -22.11 -0.89 13.31
C HIS A 43 -23.11 -1.80 12.59
N SER A 44 -23.53 -1.46 11.36
CA SER A 44 -24.43 -2.30 10.57
C SER A 44 -23.82 -3.67 10.28
N ILE A 45 -22.54 -3.73 9.88
CA ILE A 45 -21.84 -4.98 9.60
C ILE A 45 -21.67 -5.82 10.87
N GLU A 46 -21.23 -5.21 11.98
CA GLU A 46 -21.04 -5.92 13.26
C GLU A 46 -22.37 -6.46 13.81
N SER A 47 -23.44 -5.65 13.73
CA SER A 47 -24.79 -6.05 14.17
C SER A 47 -25.39 -7.15 13.28
N CYS A 48 -25.07 -7.16 11.99
CA CYS A 48 -25.51 -8.19 11.04
C CYS A 48 -25.08 -9.60 11.45
N VAL A 49 -23.98 -9.72 12.19
CA VAL A 49 -23.43 -10.99 12.66
C VAL A 49 -23.43 -11.06 14.20
N GLU A 50 -24.43 -10.46 14.82
CA GLU A 50 -24.67 -10.53 16.28
C GLU A 50 -23.48 -10.06 17.13
N ASN A 51 -22.66 -9.14 16.62
CA ASN A 51 -21.45 -8.63 17.28
C ASN A 51 -20.43 -9.73 17.63
N CYS A 52 -20.37 -10.82 16.85
CA CYS A 52 -19.42 -11.92 17.04
C CYS A 52 -17.96 -11.57 16.65
N GLY A 53 -17.70 -10.33 16.25
CA GLY A 53 -16.40 -9.88 15.76
C GLY A 53 -16.33 -8.37 15.62
N ARG A 54 -15.25 -7.90 15.00
CA ARG A 54 -14.96 -6.47 14.85
C ARG A 54 -14.58 -6.12 13.42
N VAL A 55 -15.08 -4.99 12.94
CA VAL A 55 -14.78 -4.45 11.62
C VAL A 55 -13.68 -3.39 11.70
N TYR A 56 -12.70 -3.51 10.82
CA TYR A 56 -11.65 -2.54 10.61
C TYR A 56 -11.74 -2.00 9.19
N ILE A 57 -11.76 -0.68 9.06
CA ILE A 57 -11.59 -0.03 7.75
C ILE A 57 -10.08 0.01 7.47
N PHE A 58 -9.70 -0.26 6.23
CA PHE A 58 -8.34 -0.08 5.74
C PHE A 58 -8.35 0.67 4.40
N GLY A 59 -7.20 0.78 3.73
CA GLY A 59 -7.14 1.35 2.40
C GLY A 59 -7.19 2.88 2.38
N SER A 60 -7.67 3.43 1.25
CA SER A 60 -7.49 4.85 0.89
C SER A 60 -8.12 5.84 1.86
N ARG A 61 -9.20 5.42 2.53
CA ARG A 61 -9.90 6.16 3.58
C ARG A 61 -9.05 6.26 4.85
N MET A 62 -8.25 5.25 5.16
CA MET A 62 -7.43 5.24 6.37
C MET A 62 -6.15 6.06 6.25
N TYR A 63 -5.46 5.96 5.11
CA TYR A 63 -4.25 6.76 4.86
C TYR A 63 -4.52 8.14 4.22
N GLY A 64 -5.79 8.56 4.12
CA GLY A 64 -6.16 9.96 3.92
C GLY A 64 -5.94 10.52 2.51
N ILE A 65 -6.12 9.68 1.48
CA ILE A 65 -6.10 10.11 0.07
C ILE A 65 -7.37 9.70 -0.70
N ALA A 66 -8.40 9.27 0.03
CA ALA A 66 -9.70 8.96 -0.53
C ALA A 66 -10.42 10.22 -1.03
N LYS A 67 -11.14 10.05 -2.13
CA LYS A 67 -12.11 11.01 -2.68
C LYS A 67 -13.53 10.54 -2.33
N ASP A 68 -14.55 11.28 -2.73
CA ASP A 68 -15.95 10.95 -2.40
C ASP A 68 -16.39 9.60 -2.94
N ASP A 69 -15.96 9.27 -4.15
CA ASP A 69 -16.25 8.04 -4.90
C ASP A 69 -15.36 6.85 -4.52
N SER A 70 -14.42 7.02 -3.59
CA SER A 70 -13.52 5.92 -3.22
C SER A 70 -14.23 4.85 -2.39
N ASP A 71 -14.02 3.59 -2.74
CA ASP A 71 -14.57 2.45 -2.01
C ASP A 71 -14.09 2.42 -0.53
N VAL A 72 -14.84 1.71 0.30
CA VAL A 72 -14.50 1.43 1.69
C VAL A 72 -14.01 -0.01 1.81
N ASP A 73 -12.70 -0.17 1.94
CA ASP A 73 -12.07 -1.47 2.15
C ASP A 73 -12.23 -1.91 3.62
N LEU A 74 -12.75 -3.11 3.85
CA LEU A 74 -13.15 -3.61 5.17
C LEU A 74 -12.52 -4.97 5.48
N TYR A 75 -11.98 -5.09 6.68
CA TYR A 75 -11.54 -6.37 7.26
C TYR A 75 -12.45 -6.72 8.43
N PHE A 76 -13.04 -7.91 8.41
CA PHE A 76 -13.80 -8.44 9.54
C PHE A 76 -12.97 -9.47 10.32
N ASP A 77 -12.72 -9.17 11.59
CA ASP A 77 -12.06 -10.06 12.54
C ASP A 77 -13.11 -10.84 13.34
N THR A 78 -13.20 -12.14 13.10
CA THR A 78 -14.15 -13.06 13.78
C THR A 78 -13.71 -13.48 15.18
N GLY A 79 -12.84 -12.69 15.83
CA GLY A 79 -12.21 -13.02 17.10
C GLY A 79 -10.90 -13.81 16.93
N ASP A 80 -9.83 -13.30 17.52
CA ASP A 80 -8.46 -13.85 17.49
C ASP A 80 -7.86 -14.07 16.09
N CYS A 81 -8.47 -13.53 15.02
CA CYS A 81 -8.05 -13.74 13.64
C CYS A 81 -7.24 -12.58 13.08
N PHE A 82 -7.15 -11.44 13.79
CA PHE A 82 -6.30 -10.31 13.39
C PHE A 82 -4.85 -10.74 13.07
N SER A 83 -4.32 -11.67 13.87
CA SER A 83 -2.99 -12.28 13.71
C SER A 83 -2.81 -13.07 12.41
N GLY A 84 -3.88 -13.31 11.64
CA GLY A 84 -3.86 -14.08 10.40
C GLY A 84 -3.94 -15.58 10.60
N LYS A 85 -4.56 -16.07 11.70
CA LYS A 85 -4.75 -17.51 11.95
C LYS A 85 -5.39 -18.26 10.77
N ILE A 86 -6.26 -17.59 10.02
CA ILE A 86 -6.96 -18.15 8.85
C ILE A 86 -6.39 -17.64 7.53
N SER A 87 -5.24 -16.94 7.52
CA SER A 87 -4.76 -16.21 6.33
C SER A 87 -4.38 -17.11 5.15
N ASP A 88 -4.05 -18.37 5.44
CA ASP A 88 -3.69 -19.41 4.47
C ASP A 88 -4.80 -20.46 4.31
N ASP A 89 -5.94 -20.30 4.99
CA ASP A 89 -7.12 -21.17 4.88
C ASP A 89 -8.19 -20.51 4.00
N TYR A 90 -8.01 -20.66 2.68
CA TYR A 90 -8.92 -20.09 1.67
C TYR A 90 -10.36 -20.62 1.81
N THR A 91 -10.50 -21.92 2.11
CA THR A 91 -11.82 -22.55 2.31
C THR A 91 -12.55 -21.91 3.49
N ARG A 92 -11.85 -21.69 4.61
CA ARG A 92 -12.45 -21.02 5.77
C ARG A 92 -12.84 -19.57 5.45
N GLN A 93 -12.03 -18.85 4.68
CA GLN A 93 -12.37 -17.49 4.24
C GLN A 93 -13.67 -17.49 3.40
N LEU A 94 -13.83 -18.44 2.47
CA LEU A 94 -15.06 -18.58 1.69
C LEU A 94 -16.27 -18.95 2.55
N GLN A 95 -16.10 -19.83 3.54
CA GLN A 95 -17.17 -20.16 4.49
C GLN A 95 -17.64 -18.94 5.29
N LEU A 96 -16.71 -18.07 5.71
CA LEU A 96 -17.05 -16.84 6.42
C LEU A 96 -17.80 -15.85 5.52
N ILE A 97 -17.41 -15.75 4.25
CA ILE A 97 -18.16 -14.96 3.26
C ILE A 97 -19.58 -15.50 3.08
N ASP A 98 -19.75 -16.82 2.91
CA ASP A 98 -21.07 -17.44 2.77
C ASP A 98 -21.94 -17.21 4.02
N LEU A 99 -21.37 -17.30 5.22
CA LEU A 99 -22.08 -16.98 6.46
C LEU A 99 -22.50 -15.50 6.53
N PHE A 100 -21.61 -14.58 6.15
CA PHE A 100 -21.95 -13.15 6.08
C PHE A 100 -23.07 -12.89 5.08
N VAL A 101 -22.99 -13.44 3.86
CA VAL A 101 -24.03 -13.27 2.83
C VAL A 101 -25.38 -13.83 3.28
N LYS A 102 -25.39 -14.96 4.01
CA LYS A 102 -26.62 -15.53 4.59
C LYS A 102 -27.21 -14.68 5.71
N ALA A 103 -26.38 -14.02 6.49
CA ALA A 103 -26.79 -13.13 7.57
C ALA A 103 -27.19 -11.73 7.06
N ALA A 104 -26.67 -11.32 5.90
CA ALA A 104 -26.87 -10.01 5.31
C ALA A 104 -28.37 -9.70 5.13
N ASN A 105 -28.77 -8.54 5.65
CA ASN A 105 -30.11 -8.02 5.50
C ASN A 105 -30.19 -7.05 4.29
N LYS A 106 -31.36 -6.43 4.10
CA LYS A 106 -31.64 -5.51 2.98
C LYS A 106 -30.78 -4.24 2.94
N GLU A 107 -30.02 -3.92 3.99
CA GLU A 107 -29.10 -2.77 4.00
C GLU A 107 -27.86 -3.00 3.11
N PHE A 108 -27.54 -4.25 2.77
CA PHE A 108 -26.40 -4.62 1.92
C PHE A 108 -26.88 -4.94 0.50
N ILE A 109 -26.83 -3.94 -0.38
CA ILE A 109 -27.34 -4.01 -1.75
C ILE A 109 -26.28 -4.60 -2.67
N GLY A 110 -26.71 -5.50 -3.57
CA GLY A 110 -25.87 -5.99 -4.67
C GLY A 110 -24.68 -6.84 -4.21
N LEU A 111 -24.88 -7.71 -3.21
CA LEU A 111 -23.85 -8.63 -2.71
C LEU A 111 -23.27 -9.48 -3.84
N GLU A 112 -21.97 -9.30 -4.10
CA GLU A 112 -21.21 -10.03 -5.12
C GLU A 112 -19.98 -10.67 -4.48
N ILE A 113 -19.84 -11.99 -4.64
CA ILE A 113 -18.67 -12.73 -4.13
C ILE A 113 -17.59 -12.78 -5.21
N MET A 114 -16.44 -12.21 -4.93
CA MET A 114 -15.29 -12.19 -5.83
C MET A 114 -14.25 -13.22 -5.34
N THR A 115 -14.00 -14.26 -6.14
CA THR A 115 -13.05 -15.34 -5.81
C THR A 115 -11.88 -15.46 -6.78
N GLU A 116 -11.87 -14.66 -7.86
CA GLU A 116 -10.80 -14.66 -8.87
C GLU A 116 -9.54 -13.88 -8.41
N THR A 117 -9.60 -13.27 -7.23
CA THR A 117 -8.51 -12.54 -6.59
C THR A 117 -7.81 -13.39 -5.54
N ARG A 118 -6.55 -13.05 -5.21
CA ARG A 118 -5.76 -13.78 -4.17
C ARG A 118 -6.45 -13.82 -2.81
N ILE A 119 -7.24 -12.81 -2.51
CA ILE A 119 -8.04 -12.71 -1.29
C ILE A 119 -9.49 -12.70 -1.76
N PRO A 120 -10.32 -13.66 -1.32
CA PRO A 120 -11.73 -13.64 -1.67
C PRO A 120 -12.39 -12.50 -0.90
N ILE A 121 -13.23 -11.74 -1.58
CA ILE A 121 -13.94 -10.59 -1.02
C ILE A 121 -15.42 -10.66 -1.34
N VAL A 122 -16.23 -9.95 -0.56
CA VAL A 122 -17.63 -9.68 -0.89
C VAL A 122 -17.79 -8.18 -1.12
N ARG A 123 -18.32 -7.82 -2.30
CA ARG A 123 -18.64 -6.46 -2.69
C ARG A 123 -20.11 -6.16 -2.44
N PHE A 124 -20.40 -4.96 -1.96
CA PHE A 124 -21.77 -4.48 -1.80
C PHE A 124 -21.83 -2.96 -1.69
N THR A 125 -23.02 -2.39 -1.91
CA THR A 125 -23.32 -1.00 -1.54
C THR A 125 -24.15 -0.99 -0.26
N HIS A 126 -23.71 -0.24 0.76
CA HIS A 126 -24.47 -0.08 1.99
C HIS A 126 -25.54 1.02 1.84
N ASP A 127 -26.81 0.62 1.79
CA ASP A 127 -27.99 1.45 1.47
C ASP A 127 -27.97 2.80 2.20
N SER A 128 -27.90 2.77 3.52
CA SER A 128 -28.08 3.97 4.34
C SER A 128 -26.91 4.96 4.29
N THR A 129 -25.74 4.53 3.79
CA THR A 129 -24.54 5.38 3.68
C THR A 129 -24.11 5.58 2.24
N ASN A 130 -24.68 4.86 1.27
CA ASN A 130 -24.28 4.85 -0.13
C ASN A 130 -22.77 4.59 -0.36
N PHE A 131 -22.10 3.85 0.52
CA PHE A 131 -20.71 3.44 0.32
C PHE A 131 -20.65 2.12 -0.44
N ASN A 132 -19.80 2.08 -1.46
CA ASN A 132 -19.33 0.83 -2.05
C ASN A 132 -18.26 0.24 -1.15
N CYS A 133 -18.37 -1.05 -0.88
CA CYS A 133 -17.63 -1.73 0.17
C CYS A 133 -17.02 -3.02 -0.36
N ASP A 134 -15.74 -3.24 -0.05
CA ASP A 134 -15.02 -4.47 -0.33
C ASP A 134 -14.66 -5.13 1.01
N LEU A 135 -15.36 -6.21 1.39
CA LEU A 135 -15.19 -6.88 2.67
C LEU A 135 -14.40 -8.18 2.55
N GLN A 136 -13.38 -8.37 3.40
CA GLN A 136 -12.51 -9.54 3.43
C GLN A 136 -12.27 -10.07 4.86
N PHE A 137 -11.92 -11.34 4.98
CA PHE A 137 -11.78 -12.05 6.27
C PHE A 137 -10.36 -12.58 6.54
N ARG A 138 -9.36 -12.24 5.72
CA ARG A 138 -8.06 -12.92 5.71
C ARG A 138 -7.20 -12.64 6.93
N SER A 139 -6.91 -11.36 7.21
CA SER A 139 -6.07 -10.94 8.34
C SER A 139 -6.06 -9.42 8.54
N GLY A 140 -5.56 -9.00 9.70
CA GLY A 140 -5.28 -7.60 10.04
C GLY A 140 -4.08 -6.99 9.30
N LEU A 141 -3.36 -7.75 8.48
CA LEU A 141 -2.19 -7.25 7.75
C LEU A 141 -2.54 -6.09 6.80
N ALA A 142 -3.76 -6.09 6.24
CA ALA A 142 -4.25 -5.00 5.38
C ALA A 142 -4.40 -3.67 6.15
N VAL A 143 -4.84 -3.75 7.41
CA VAL A 143 -4.94 -2.62 8.34
C VAL A 143 -3.54 -2.08 8.63
N LEU A 144 -2.60 -2.95 9.02
CA LEU A 144 -1.22 -2.56 9.32
C LEU A 144 -0.49 -1.95 8.13
N ASN A 145 -0.70 -2.46 6.92
CA ASN A 145 -0.17 -1.86 5.69
C ASN A 145 -0.72 -0.44 5.46
N SER A 146 -2.00 -0.23 5.75
CA SER A 146 -2.65 1.09 5.60
C SER A 146 -2.13 2.07 6.64
N ASP A 147 -1.94 1.64 7.88
CA ASP A 147 -1.33 2.43 8.94
C ASP A 147 0.13 2.78 8.62
N LEU A 148 0.87 1.87 7.99
CA LEU A 148 2.24 2.12 7.55
C LEU A 148 2.30 3.20 6.46
N ILE A 149 1.41 3.13 5.47
CA ILE A 149 1.31 4.18 4.44
C ILE A 149 0.95 5.51 5.11
N LYS A 150 -0.08 5.52 5.98
CA LYS A 150 -0.50 6.73 6.70
C LYS A 150 0.66 7.37 7.45
N LEU A 151 1.44 6.56 8.15
CA LEU A 151 2.64 7.00 8.84
C LEU A 151 3.60 7.70 7.87
N TYR A 152 3.97 7.06 6.77
CA TYR A 152 4.86 7.64 5.77
C TYR A 152 4.34 8.93 5.14
N LEU A 153 3.05 9.00 4.82
CA LEU A 153 2.43 10.22 4.27
C LEU A 153 2.43 11.38 5.29
N SER A 154 2.39 11.07 6.59
CA SER A 154 2.46 12.06 7.65
C SER A 154 3.90 12.51 7.98
N MET A 155 4.93 11.81 7.48
CA MET A 155 6.31 12.09 7.87
C MET A 155 6.84 13.42 7.34
N ASP A 156 6.46 13.74 6.11
CA ASP A 156 6.91 14.93 5.38
C ASP A 156 5.79 15.33 4.40
N GLU A 157 5.37 16.59 4.43
CA GLU A 157 4.25 17.09 3.62
C GLU A 157 4.46 16.87 2.11
N ARG A 158 5.72 16.84 1.66
CA ARG A 158 6.05 16.64 0.24
C ARG A 158 5.75 15.20 -0.19
N VAL A 159 5.83 14.23 0.71
CA VAL A 159 5.56 12.82 0.40
C VAL A 159 4.10 12.65 0.02
N ARG A 160 3.18 13.17 0.85
CA ARG A 160 1.75 13.13 0.55
C ARG A 160 1.44 13.84 -0.76
N TRP A 161 2.03 15.01 -0.98
CA TRP A 161 1.86 15.75 -2.22
C TRP A 161 2.29 14.94 -3.45
N VAL A 162 3.50 14.35 -3.43
CA VAL A 162 4.02 13.58 -4.56
C VAL A 162 3.19 12.32 -4.80
N VAL A 163 2.74 11.64 -3.74
CA VAL A 163 1.85 10.47 -3.88
C VAL A 163 0.53 10.86 -4.56
N ILE A 164 -0.09 11.97 -4.18
CA ILE A 164 -1.33 12.44 -4.81
C ILE A 164 -1.07 12.90 -6.26
N ALA A 165 0.05 13.57 -6.52
CA ALA A 165 0.44 13.98 -7.86
C ALA A 165 0.65 12.79 -8.80
N VAL A 166 1.38 11.76 -8.36
CA VAL A 166 1.61 10.54 -9.14
C VAL A 166 0.32 9.74 -9.30
N LYS A 167 -0.55 9.68 -8.27
CA LYS A 167 -1.88 9.06 -8.41
C LYS A 167 -2.74 9.79 -9.45
N HIS A 168 -2.77 11.13 -9.42
CA HIS A 168 -3.51 11.92 -10.40
C HIS A 168 -2.99 11.68 -11.82
N TRP A 169 -1.66 11.71 -12.00
CA TRP A 169 -0.98 11.36 -13.25
C TRP A 169 -1.37 9.96 -13.75
N ALA A 170 -1.31 8.95 -12.88
CA ALA A 170 -1.62 7.56 -13.25
C ALA A 170 -3.08 7.39 -13.67
N VAL A 171 -4.02 8.08 -13.02
CA VAL A 171 -5.44 8.09 -13.41
C VAL A 171 -5.62 8.77 -14.77
N SER A 172 -4.98 9.93 -15.01
CA SER A 172 -5.08 10.65 -16.28
C SER A 172 -4.56 9.85 -17.48
N PHE A 173 -3.63 8.92 -17.25
CA PHE A 173 -3.10 8.01 -18.27
C PHE A 173 -3.67 6.59 -18.22
N GLN A 174 -4.73 6.36 -17.43
CA GLN A 174 -5.41 5.06 -17.32
C GLN A 174 -4.46 3.90 -16.96
N LEU A 175 -3.44 4.18 -16.14
CA LEU A 175 -2.49 3.17 -15.67
C LEU A 175 -3.07 2.27 -14.59
N LEU A 176 -3.95 2.81 -13.75
CA LEU A 176 -4.55 2.05 -12.66
C LEU A 176 -5.64 1.12 -13.20
N CYS A 177 -5.49 -0.17 -12.90
CA CYS A 177 -6.39 -1.24 -13.32
C CYS A 177 -6.21 -2.45 -12.37
N ASP A 178 -6.87 -3.56 -12.67
CA ASP A 178 -6.87 -4.77 -11.82
C ASP A 178 -5.46 -5.31 -11.52
N ASP A 179 -4.52 -5.15 -12.47
CA ASP A 179 -3.14 -5.62 -12.33
C ASP A 179 -2.18 -4.55 -11.76
N PHE A 180 -2.61 -3.29 -11.67
CA PHE A 180 -1.83 -2.17 -11.14
C PHE A 180 -2.63 -1.31 -10.15
N SER A 181 -2.55 -1.69 -8.89
CA SER A 181 -3.31 -1.05 -7.82
C SER A 181 -2.72 0.31 -7.39
N THR A 182 -3.58 1.16 -6.79
CA THR A 182 -3.13 2.37 -6.10
C THR A 182 -2.13 2.06 -4.99
N TYR A 183 -2.31 0.96 -4.25
CA TYR A 183 -1.37 0.50 -3.22
C TYR A 183 0.04 0.30 -3.81
N SER A 184 0.11 -0.38 -4.95
CA SER A 184 1.36 -0.63 -5.65
C SER A 184 2.05 0.65 -6.09
N LEU A 185 1.29 1.59 -6.67
CA LEU A 185 1.78 2.90 -7.09
C LEU A 185 2.35 3.70 -5.91
N ILE A 186 1.65 3.73 -4.77
CA ILE A 186 2.11 4.43 -3.56
C ILE A 186 3.46 3.88 -3.11
N TRP A 187 3.63 2.55 -3.08
CA TRP A 187 4.87 1.94 -2.63
C TRP A 187 6.04 2.20 -3.58
N LEU A 188 5.81 2.29 -4.89
CA LEU A 188 6.83 2.74 -5.85
C LEU A 188 7.29 4.16 -5.52
N VAL A 189 6.36 5.08 -5.25
CA VAL A 189 6.69 6.45 -4.83
C VAL A 189 7.44 6.46 -3.50
N LEU A 190 6.96 5.73 -2.48
CA LEU A 190 7.59 5.68 -1.16
C LEU A 190 9.00 5.11 -1.22
N TYR A 191 9.25 4.12 -2.08
CA TYR A 191 10.60 3.58 -2.26
C TYR A 191 11.56 4.65 -2.80
N VAL A 192 11.13 5.48 -3.76
CA VAL A 192 11.92 6.62 -4.22
C VAL A 192 12.16 7.60 -3.08
N MET A 193 11.15 7.91 -2.27
CA MET A 193 11.32 8.77 -1.08
C MET A 193 12.35 8.21 -0.10
N MET A 194 12.48 6.89 0.03
CA MET A 194 13.54 6.25 0.82
C MET A 194 14.93 6.45 0.20
N GLN A 195 15.07 6.33 -1.13
CA GLN A 195 16.35 6.56 -1.83
C GLN A 195 16.89 7.97 -1.61
N TYR A 196 16.01 8.97 -1.60
CA TYR A 196 16.36 10.37 -1.35
C TYR A 196 16.35 10.76 0.13
N LYS A 197 16.21 9.78 1.04
CA LYS A 197 16.21 9.97 2.50
C LYS A 197 15.16 10.98 2.97
N ILE A 198 14.05 11.10 2.22
CA ILE A 198 12.88 11.87 2.64
C ILE A 198 12.13 11.12 3.74
N VAL A 199 12.05 9.79 3.62
CA VAL A 199 11.50 8.89 4.63
C VAL A 199 12.48 7.76 4.94
N PRO A 200 12.46 7.17 6.14
CA PRO A 200 13.35 6.08 6.50
C PRO A 200 12.92 4.73 5.87
N PRO A 201 13.86 3.80 5.65
CA PRO A 201 13.52 2.41 5.33
C PRO A 201 12.84 1.69 6.50
N ILE A 202 12.22 0.52 6.28
CA ILE A 202 11.45 -0.17 7.32
C ILE A 202 12.33 -0.60 8.50
N ILE A 203 13.57 -1.02 8.25
CA ILE A 203 14.52 -1.47 9.27
C ILE A 203 14.78 -0.40 10.35
N ASP A 204 14.71 0.87 9.95
CA ASP A 204 14.86 2.02 10.84
C ASP A 204 13.65 2.19 11.76
N LEU A 205 12.46 1.78 11.31
CA LEU A 205 11.24 1.78 12.12
C LEU A 205 11.22 0.60 13.09
N TRP A 206 11.67 -0.58 12.68
CA TRP A 206 11.83 -1.73 13.58
C TRP A 206 12.76 -1.42 14.75
N ARG A 207 13.89 -0.73 14.48
CA ARG A 207 14.88 -0.37 15.51
C ARG A 207 14.27 0.44 16.67
N MET A 208 13.24 1.23 16.41
CA MET A 208 12.60 2.04 17.44
C MET A 208 11.82 1.18 18.45
N HIS A 209 11.25 0.06 18.01
CA HIS A 209 10.44 -0.82 18.85
C HIS A 209 11.16 -2.14 19.20
N GLN A 210 12.46 -2.25 18.91
CA GLN A 210 13.25 -3.48 19.13
C GLN A 210 13.20 -4.03 20.57
N LYS A 211 12.89 -3.18 21.56
CA LYS A 211 12.78 -3.56 22.97
C LYS A 211 11.41 -4.10 23.38
N HIS A 212 10.37 -3.88 22.58
CA HIS A 212 9.02 -4.39 22.86
C HIS A 212 8.90 -5.87 22.47
N ALA A 213 7.95 -6.61 23.01
CA ALA A 213 7.74 -8.01 22.64
C ALA A 213 7.20 -8.14 21.19
N PRO A 214 7.67 -9.12 20.38
CA PRO A 214 7.19 -9.35 19.01
C PRO A 214 5.67 -9.44 18.88
N ILE A 215 5.14 -8.84 17.82
CA ILE A 215 3.71 -8.88 17.47
C ILE A 215 3.62 -9.49 16.10
N TYR A 216 3.02 -10.69 16.03
CA TYR A 216 2.97 -11.44 14.80
C TYR A 216 1.64 -11.27 14.06
N THR A 217 1.75 -10.97 12.77
CA THR A 217 0.62 -11.01 11.84
C THR A 217 1.03 -11.80 10.60
N GLU A 218 0.29 -12.86 10.27
CA GLU A 218 0.63 -13.87 9.27
C GLU A 218 2.03 -14.49 9.47
N GLY A 219 2.48 -14.56 10.74
CA GLY A 219 3.79 -15.04 11.14
C GLY A 219 4.96 -14.08 10.90
N TRP A 220 4.70 -12.85 10.43
CA TRP A 220 5.70 -11.79 10.31
C TRP A 220 5.69 -10.90 11.55
N ASP A 221 6.86 -10.48 12.02
CA ASP A 221 6.95 -9.48 13.08
C ASP A 221 6.55 -8.11 12.54
N THR A 222 5.47 -7.58 13.11
CA THR A 222 4.82 -6.34 12.70
C THR A 222 4.96 -5.25 13.76
N ARG A 223 5.92 -5.39 14.69
CA ARG A 223 6.32 -4.32 15.62
C ARG A 223 6.93 -3.13 14.88
N ILE A 224 6.08 -2.24 14.41
CA ILE A 224 6.47 -0.96 13.83
C ILE A 224 5.94 0.16 14.71
N CYS A 225 6.73 1.22 14.87
CA CYS A 225 6.22 2.46 15.43
C CYS A 225 5.28 3.12 14.43
N PHE A 226 3.96 2.99 14.65
CA PHE A 226 2.95 3.69 13.86
C PHE A 226 2.64 5.10 14.39
N ASN A 227 3.30 5.54 15.48
CA ASN A 227 3.07 6.84 16.08
C ASN A 227 4.05 7.89 15.53
N TYR A 228 3.53 8.81 14.70
CA TYR A 228 4.32 9.89 14.11
C TYR A 228 4.92 10.86 15.13
N ASP A 229 4.24 11.16 16.23
CA ASP A 229 4.76 12.09 17.24
C ASP A 229 6.03 11.56 17.91
N GLN A 230 6.18 10.23 17.97
CA GLN A 230 7.41 9.58 18.44
C GLN A 230 8.56 9.64 17.41
N LEU A 231 8.24 9.97 16.14
CA LEU A 231 9.21 10.15 15.03
C LEU A 231 9.65 11.61 14.83
N LYS A 232 8.78 12.58 15.16
CA LYS A 232 8.99 14.03 14.96
C LYS A 232 10.35 14.58 15.41
N PRO A 233 10.94 14.20 16.57
CA PRO A 233 12.14 14.89 17.06
C PRO A 233 13.44 14.51 16.34
N LYS A 234 13.46 13.50 15.45
CA LYS A 234 14.73 12.92 14.95
C LYS A 234 14.89 12.82 13.44
N LYS A 235 13.85 13.04 12.62
CA LYS A 235 13.89 12.71 11.18
C LYS A 235 13.07 13.63 10.26
N SER A 236 13.00 14.94 10.51
CA SER A 236 12.65 15.85 9.41
C SER A 236 13.75 15.76 8.36
N SER A 237 13.40 15.41 7.12
CA SER A 237 14.36 15.37 6.03
C SER A 237 15.08 16.72 5.92
N LYS A 238 16.41 16.72 6.06
CA LYS A 238 17.25 17.92 5.85
C LYS A 238 17.34 18.31 4.36
N SER A 239 16.69 17.56 3.48
CA SER A 239 16.71 17.78 2.05
C SER A 239 15.95 19.05 1.67
N SER A 240 16.59 19.93 0.91
CA SER A 240 16.00 21.16 0.36
C SER A 240 15.19 20.94 -0.93
N LEU A 241 15.00 19.67 -1.35
CA LEU A 241 14.28 19.35 -2.59
C LEU A 241 12.82 19.79 -2.53
N SER A 242 12.36 20.45 -3.58
CA SER A 242 10.96 20.85 -3.74
C SER A 242 10.06 19.66 -4.09
N LYS A 243 8.74 19.85 -3.93
CA LYS A 243 7.69 18.90 -4.35
C LYS A 243 7.85 18.48 -5.82
N LEU A 244 8.15 19.43 -6.71
CA LEU A 244 8.33 19.17 -8.14
C LEU A 244 9.62 18.41 -8.45
N GLU A 245 10.73 18.70 -7.76
CA GLU A 245 11.96 17.95 -7.92
C GLU A 245 11.78 16.49 -7.49
N LEU A 246 11.12 16.26 -6.36
CA LEU A 246 10.80 14.92 -5.88
C LEU A 246 9.88 14.17 -6.84
N LEU A 247 8.88 14.84 -7.42
CA LEU A 247 8.02 14.27 -8.44
C LEU A 247 8.81 13.88 -9.70
N ARG A 248 9.68 14.77 -10.20
CA ARG A 248 10.57 14.46 -11.34
C ARG A 248 11.45 13.25 -11.03
N TYR A 249 12.00 13.16 -9.83
CA TYR A 249 12.83 12.01 -9.42
C TYR A 249 12.07 10.68 -9.38
N VAL A 250 10.77 10.67 -9.06
CA VAL A 250 9.96 9.45 -9.20
C VAL A 250 9.94 8.99 -10.66
N PHE A 251 9.68 9.90 -11.59
CA PHE A 251 9.62 9.58 -13.02
C PHE A 251 10.99 9.19 -13.58
N GLU A 252 12.06 9.90 -13.21
CA GLU A 252 13.43 9.56 -13.62
C GLU A 252 13.87 8.21 -13.08
N PHE A 253 13.50 7.86 -11.84
CA PHE A 253 13.90 6.59 -11.24
C PHE A 253 13.37 5.40 -12.04
N TYR A 254 12.14 5.49 -12.55
CA TYR A 254 11.47 4.41 -13.28
C TYR A 254 11.52 4.54 -14.81
N SER A 255 12.22 5.54 -15.34
CA SER A 255 12.36 5.76 -16.79
C SER A 255 13.18 4.67 -17.49
N GLU A 256 13.13 4.66 -18.82
CA GLU A 256 13.86 3.71 -19.68
C GLU A 256 15.37 3.70 -19.43
N SER A 257 15.97 4.86 -19.11
CA SER A 257 17.40 4.95 -18.81
C SER A 257 17.81 4.13 -17.59
N ASN A 258 16.86 3.86 -16.68
CA ASN A 258 17.09 3.10 -15.45
C ASN A 258 16.41 1.72 -15.46
N SER A 259 15.32 1.54 -16.21
CA SER A 259 14.46 0.35 -16.12
C SER A 259 15.20 -0.96 -16.42
N ILE A 260 16.04 -1.00 -17.45
CA ILE A 260 16.87 -2.17 -17.81
C ILE A 260 17.79 -2.57 -16.66
N ARG A 261 18.30 -1.58 -15.91
CA ARG A 261 19.07 -1.86 -14.70
C ARG A 261 18.13 -2.39 -13.62
N LEU A 262 17.05 -1.67 -13.30
CA LEU A 262 16.14 -2.00 -12.21
C LEU A 262 15.51 -3.40 -12.33
N GLN A 263 15.23 -3.87 -13.54
CA GLN A 263 14.69 -5.22 -13.80
C GLN A 263 15.62 -6.36 -13.33
N LYS A 264 16.91 -6.07 -13.10
CA LYS A 264 17.90 -7.04 -12.56
C LYS A 264 17.95 -7.07 -11.03
N TYR A 265 17.21 -6.19 -10.36
CA TYR A 265 17.26 -6.01 -8.92
C TYR A 265 15.87 -6.06 -8.27
N VAL A 266 15.86 -6.38 -6.99
CA VAL A 266 14.72 -6.20 -6.09
C VAL A 266 14.90 -4.88 -5.37
N LEU A 267 13.87 -4.04 -5.44
CA LEU A 267 13.77 -2.82 -4.65
C LEU A 267 13.40 -3.23 -3.22
N CYS A 268 14.37 -3.29 -2.32
CA CYS A 268 14.21 -3.79 -0.96
C CYS A 268 13.74 -2.67 -0.03
N THR A 269 12.45 -2.63 0.27
CA THR A 269 11.83 -1.62 1.16
C THR A 269 12.36 -1.72 2.59
N VAL A 270 12.74 -2.93 3.04
CA VAL A 270 13.26 -3.13 4.38
C VAL A 270 14.57 -2.39 4.61
N LEU A 271 15.51 -2.55 3.68
CA LEU A 271 16.84 -1.96 3.79
C LEU A 271 16.91 -0.56 3.15
N GLY A 272 15.94 -0.21 2.30
CA GLY A 272 16.03 0.98 1.45
C GLY A 272 17.11 0.86 0.38
N GLU A 273 17.45 -0.36 -0.03
CA GLU A 273 18.54 -0.64 -0.97
C GLU A 273 18.01 -1.37 -2.22
N ILE A 274 18.78 -1.35 -3.30
CA ILE A 274 18.53 -2.09 -4.53
C ILE A 274 19.41 -3.35 -4.49
N LEU A 275 18.80 -4.54 -4.36
CA LEU A 275 19.53 -5.81 -4.18
C LEU A 275 19.48 -6.68 -5.44
N PRO A 276 20.59 -7.29 -5.90
CA PRO A 276 20.56 -8.12 -7.11
C PRO A 276 19.61 -9.31 -6.96
N LYS A 277 18.74 -9.57 -7.95
CA LYS A 277 17.76 -10.68 -7.88
C LYS A 277 18.43 -12.02 -7.63
N LYS A 278 19.55 -12.27 -8.32
CA LYS A 278 20.33 -13.51 -8.23
C LYS A 278 20.79 -13.84 -6.80
N THR A 279 21.03 -12.83 -5.98
CA THR A 279 21.54 -13.00 -4.61
C THR A 279 20.63 -12.39 -3.56
N PHE A 280 19.37 -12.07 -3.92
CA PHE A 280 18.47 -11.31 -3.06
C PHE A 280 18.26 -12.01 -1.72
N TYR A 281 17.88 -13.28 -1.74
CA TYR A 281 17.62 -14.09 -0.55
C TYR A 281 18.82 -14.11 0.41
N SER A 282 20.00 -14.51 -0.06
CA SER A 282 21.21 -14.62 0.77
C SER A 282 21.74 -13.26 1.24
N THR A 283 21.67 -12.23 0.38
CA THR A 283 22.11 -10.87 0.72
C THR A 283 21.20 -10.26 1.78
N PHE A 284 19.88 -10.47 1.66
CA PHE A 284 18.91 -10.00 2.63
C PHE A 284 19.16 -10.59 4.02
N ILE A 285 19.29 -11.91 4.10
CA ILE A 285 19.55 -12.62 5.37
C ILE A 285 20.85 -12.13 6.00
N SER A 286 21.94 -12.09 5.22
CA SER A 286 23.24 -11.65 5.71
C SER A 286 23.20 -10.23 6.29
N LYS A 287 22.57 -9.28 5.56
CA LYS A 287 22.47 -7.88 6.01
C LYS A 287 21.59 -7.72 7.24
N VAL A 288 20.44 -8.38 7.31
CA VAL A 288 19.53 -8.26 8.46
C VAL A 288 20.12 -8.93 9.71
N ASN A 289 20.76 -10.10 9.57
CA ASN A 289 21.46 -10.76 10.68
C ASN A 289 22.58 -9.89 11.26
N ALA A 290 23.34 -9.21 10.40
CA ALA A 290 24.41 -8.30 10.84
C ALA A 290 23.90 -7.12 11.69
N MET A 291 22.60 -6.79 11.64
CA MET A 291 22.00 -5.72 12.44
C MET A 291 21.51 -6.19 13.82
N GLY A 292 21.42 -7.51 14.06
CA GLY A 292 20.95 -8.10 15.32
C GLY A 292 19.46 -7.91 15.61
N ASN A 293 18.93 -8.61 16.62
CA ASN A 293 17.56 -8.45 17.16
C ASN A 293 16.37 -8.74 16.23
N TYR A 294 16.59 -9.25 15.00
CA TYR A 294 15.53 -9.57 14.03
C TYR A 294 15.43 -11.06 13.70
N GLN A 295 15.87 -11.93 14.61
CA GLN A 295 15.93 -13.38 14.40
C GLN A 295 14.56 -13.97 13.98
N CYS A 296 13.47 -13.58 14.65
CA CYS A 296 12.12 -14.04 14.29
C CYS A 296 11.70 -13.66 12.86
N GLN A 297 12.11 -12.49 12.38
CA GLN A 297 11.83 -12.03 11.02
C GLN A 297 12.61 -12.88 10.00
N ILE A 298 13.86 -13.21 10.33
CA ILE A 298 14.74 -14.06 9.51
C ILE A 298 14.23 -15.49 9.46
N GLU A 299 13.86 -16.08 10.58
CA GLU A 299 13.29 -17.43 10.63
C GLU A 299 12.01 -17.54 9.78
N LYS A 300 11.14 -16.52 9.80
CA LYS A 300 9.97 -16.49 8.92
C LYS A 300 10.37 -16.32 7.44
N PHE A 301 11.37 -15.48 7.15
CA PHE A 301 11.88 -15.27 5.80
C PHE A 301 12.48 -16.54 5.21
N GLU A 302 13.29 -17.27 5.98
CA GLU A 302 13.88 -18.55 5.60
C GLU A 302 12.81 -19.61 5.33
N LYS A 303 11.77 -19.69 6.17
CA LYS A 303 10.61 -20.57 5.93
C LYS A 303 9.85 -20.25 4.63
N CYS A 304 10.06 -19.07 4.04
CA CYS A 304 9.44 -18.65 2.79
C CYS A 304 10.40 -18.68 1.59
N GLU A 305 11.57 -19.34 1.67
CA GLU A 305 12.59 -19.35 0.62
C GLU A 305 12.03 -19.68 -0.77
N THR A 306 11.26 -20.76 -0.90
CA THR A 306 10.66 -21.16 -2.18
C THR A 306 9.78 -20.05 -2.75
N LEU A 307 8.92 -19.46 -1.92
CA LEU A 307 8.03 -18.38 -2.33
C LEU A 307 8.80 -17.10 -2.70
N ILE A 308 9.88 -16.78 -1.99
CA ILE A 308 10.77 -15.66 -2.30
C ILE A 308 11.41 -15.88 -3.68
N ASN A 309 11.96 -17.06 -3.94
CA ASN A 309 12.59 -17.37 -5.22
C ASN A 309 11.58 -17.40 -6.38
N THR A 310 10.30 -17.69 -6.11
CA THR A 310 9.23 -17.58 -7.11
C THR A 310 8.78 -16.13 -7.33
N ASN A 311 8.63 -15.34 -6.25
CA ASN A 311 8.12 -13.98 -6.31
C ASN A 311 9.16 -12.95 -6.75
N PHE A 312 10.44 -13.27 -6.60
CA PHE A 312 11.56 -12.40 -6.94
C PHE A 312 12.54 -13.15 -7.84
N GLY A 313 12.69 -12.71 -9.10
CA GLY A 313 13.55 -13.41 -10.06
C GLY A 313 13.21 -13.21 -11.53
N SER A 314 12.14 -12.47 -11.85
CA SER A 314 11.78 -12.17 -13.24
C SER A 314 12.72 -11.12 -13.82
N PHE A 315 13.62 -11.50 -14.72
CA PHE A 315 14.64 -10.58 -15.27
C PHE A 315 14.10 -9.44 -16.13
N ASN A 316 12.80 -9.42 -16.42
CA ASN A 316 12.15 -8.42 -17.28
C ASN A 316 11.20 -7.49 -16.51
N ARG A 317 11.12 -7.60 -15.18
CA ARG A 317 10.16 -6.83 -14.37
C ARG A 317 10.84 -6.07 -13.25
N ILE A 318 10.37 -4.86 -12.98
CA ILE A 318 10.70 -4.19 -11.71
C ILE A 318 9.99 -4.99 -10.61
N GLU A 319 10.69 -5.26 -9.51
CA GLU A 319 10.14 -5.99 -8.36
C GLU A 319 10.39 -5.18 -7.10
N LEU A 320 9.35 -5.03 -6.28
CA LEU A 320 9.38 -4.22 -5.06
C LEU A 320 8.97 -5.09 -3.87
N GLN A 321 9.83 -5.21 -2.88
CA GLN A 321 9.57 -6.02 -1.70
C GLN A 321 8.41 -5.43 -0.87
N ASN A 322 7.46 -6.27 -0.49
CA ASN A 322 6.41 -5.87 0.44
C ASN A 322 6.99 -5.58 1.83
N PRO A 323 6.64 -4.45 2.46
CA PRO A 323 7.27 -3.97 3.69
C PRO A 323 6.98 -4.82 4.93
N LEU A 324 5.85 -5.55 4.95
CA LEU A 324 5.41 -6.33 6.12
C LEU A 324 5.42 -7.84 5.85
N LYS A 325 4.94 -8.27 4.68
CA LYS A 325 4.99 -9.68 4.23
C LYS A 325 6.14 -9.85 3.25
N LEU A 326 7.35 -9.95 3.80
CA LEU A 326 8.62 -9.76 3.07
C LEU A 326 8.88 -10.75 1.93
N CYS A 327 8.16 -11.86 1.89
CA CYS A 327 8.21 -12.83 0.80
C CYS A 327 7.39 -12.44 -0.44
N ASN A 328 6.58 -11.38 -0.38
CA ASN A 328 5.73 -10.94 -1.47
C ASN A 328 6.32 -9.75 -2.23
N ASN A 329 6.14 -9.74 -3.55
CA ASN A 329 6.27 -8.54 -4.37
C ASN A 329 5.01 -7.65 -4.22
N VAL A 330 5.17 -6.33 -4.25
CA VAL A 330 4.08 -5.32 -4.21
C VAL A 330 3.44 -5.08 -5.58
N ILE A 331 4.16 -5.38 -6.66
CA ILE A 331 3.68 -5.31 -8.05
C ILE A 331 3.71 -6.69 -8.72
N PRO A 332 3.14 -7.75 -8.09
CA PRO A 332 3.29 -9.11 -8.60
C PRO A 332 2.53 -9.34 -9.92
N TRP A 333 1.45 -8.59 -10.16
CA TRP A 333 0.52 -8.84 -11.26
C TRP A 333 0.68 -7.90 -12.44
N LEU A 334 1.41 -6.81 -12.29
CA LEU A 334 1.60 -5.81 -13.34
C LEU A 334 2.11 -6.49 -14.62
N SER A 335 1.26 -6.54 -15.64
CA SER A 335 1.57 -7.18 -16.92
C SER A 335 2.76 -6.50 -17.60
N ASP A 336 3.46 -7.22 -18.48
CA ASP A 336 4.59 -6.64 -19.20
C ASP A 336 4.15 -5.44 -20.06
N THR A 337 2.93 -5.49 -20.61
CA THR A 337 2.31 -4.36 -21.32
C THR A 337 2.17 -3.13 -20.44
N ASN A 338 1.56 -3.27 -19.25
CA ASN A 338 1.36 -2.15 -18.34
C ASN A 338 2.67 -1.68 -17.69
N MET A 339 3.63 -2.58 -17.46
CA MET A 339 4.98 -2.22 -17.01
C MET A 339 5.70 -1.37 -18.06
N ASN A 340 5.67 -1.76 -19.34
CA ASN A 340 6.29 -0.99 -20.41
C ASN A 340 5.61 0.36 -20.60
N LEU A 341 4.27 0.42 -20.53
CA LEU A 341 3.52 1.66 -20.56
C LEU A 341 3.88 2.57 -19.37
N PHE A 342 4.00 2.03 -18.16
CA PHE A 342 4.44 2.77 -16.98
C PHE A 342 5.84 3.36 -17.16
N ILE A 343 6.80 2.57 -17.68
CA ILE A 343 8.18 3.02 -17.95
C ILE A 343 8.21 4.11 -19.02
N ASP A 344 7.48 3.94 -20.13
CA ASP A 344 7.39 4.93 -21.23
C ASP A 344 6.80 6.26 -20.73
N LEU A 345 5.70 6.20 -19.98
CA LEU A 345 5.08 7.40 -19.41
C LEU A 345 5.98 8.08 -18.38
N CYS A 346 6.70 7.32 -17.54
CA CYS A 346 7.71 7.87 -16.64
C CYS A 346 8.81 8.60 -17.43
N THR A 347 9.30 8.00 -18.51
CA THR A 347 10.34 8.59 -19.38
C THR A 347 9.88 9.91 -20.00
N LYS A 348 8.69 9.93 -20.59
CA LYS A 348 8.12 11.16 -21.17
C LYS A 348 7.87 12.23 -20.12
N SER A 349 7.46 11.82 -18.90
CA SER A 349 7.14 12.76 -17.82
C SER A 349 8.40 13.38 -17.24
N ALA A 350 9.45 12.58 -17.05
CA ALA A 350 10.77 13.04 -16.64
C ALA A 350 11.34 14.06 -17.64
N ASN A 351 11.23 13.80 -18.95
CA ASN A 351 11.74 14.73 -19.98
C ASN A 351 10.94 16.03 -20.10
N SER A 352 9.69 16.05 -19.63
CA SER A 352 8.81 17.23 -19.71
C SER A 352 8.93 18.15 -18.49
N MET A 353 9.50 17.66 -17.40
CA MET A 353 9.68 18.37 -16.13
C MET A 353 11.11 18.86 -15.97
#